data_AF-A0A1H0LQE0-F1
#
_entry.id   AF-A0A1H0LQE0-F1
#
_cell.length_a   1.000
_cell.length_b   1.000
_cell.length_c   1.000
_cell.angle_alpha   90.00
_cell.angle_beta   90.00
_cell.angle_gamma   90.00
#
_symmetry.space_group_name_H-M   'P 1'
#
loop_
_entity.id
_entity.type
_entity.pdbx_description
1 polymer ?
#
loop_
_entity_poly.entity_id
_entity_poly.type
_entity_poly.pdbx_seq_one_letter_code
_entity_poly.pdbx_strand_id
1 'polypeptide(L)'
;MTNAQRRHEFAQYLTWLKQRSGRTYEQLGRATNMGKSTVHRYCGGVCFPAVFGTAEQIALACSASQEELSKLYRLWERSNSAVETVVRAPVPPRRKRFSWLAAALATTVLVGIVSDPIGWTRRS
;
A
#
# COMPACT_ATOMS: atom_id res chain seq x y z
N MET A 1 -6.43 -23.80 -15.90
CA MET A 1 -5.90 -22.42 -15.89
C MET A 1 -5.88 -21.88 -14.46
N THR A 2 -4.70 -21.68 -13.88
CA THR A 2 -4.49 -21.21 -12.49
C THR A 2 -4.76 -19.71 -12.35
N ASN A 3 -4.96 -19.22 -11.11
CA ASN A 3 -5.10 -17.78 -10.85
C ASN A 3 -3.85 -16.99 -11.29
N ALA A 4 -2.64 -17.55 -11.16
CA ALA A 4 -1.42 -16.93 -11.63
C ALA A 4 -1.41 -16.73 -13.15
N GLN A 5 -1.83 -17.75 -13.92
CA GLN A 5 -1.96 -17.65 -15.38
C GLN A 5 -3.00 -16.60 -15.79
N ARG A 6 -4.17 -16.57 -15.12
CA ARG A 6 -5.21 -15.58 -15.39
C ARG A 6 -4.74 -14.15 -15.12
N ARG A 7 -4.07 -13.93 -13.98
CA ARG A 7 -3.46 -12.62 -13.65
C ARG A 7 -2.39 -12.21 -14.65
N HIS A 8 -1.64 -13.17 -15.19
CA HIS A 8 -0.68 -12.91 -16.25
C HIS A 8 -1.37 -12.50 -17.57
N GLU A 9 -2.44 -13.19 -17.99
CA GLU A 9 -3.26 -12.80 -19.16
C GLU A 9 -3.80 -11.37 -19.01
N PHE A 10 -4.31 -11.03 -17.82
CA PHE A 10 -4.76 -9.68 -17.50
C PHE A 10 -3.63 -8.64 -17.65
N ALA A 11 -2.45 -8.91 -17.07
CA ALA A 11 -1.31 -8.01 -17.13
C ALA A 11 -0.77 -7.84 -18.57
N GLN A 12 -0.75 -8.91 -19.36
CA GLN A 12 -0.42 -8.86 -20.78
C GLN A 12 -1.37 -7.96 -21.55
N TYR A 13 -2.68 -8.09 -21.31
CA TYR A 13 -3.67 -7.25 -21.99
C TYR A 13 -3.53 -5.77 -21.60
N LEU A 14 -3.28 -5.48 -20.32
CA LEU A 14 -3.01 -4.12 -19.85
C LEU A 14 -1.71 -3.55 -20.45
N THR A 15 -0.68 -4.38 -20.60
CA THR A 15 0.58 -3.99 -21.26
C THR A 15 0.39 -3.72 -22.74
N TRP A 16 -0.43 -4.51 -23.42
CA TRP A 16 -0.78 -4.29 -24.82
C TRP A 16 -1.50 -2.94 -25.02
N LEU A 17 -2.46 -2.59 -24.15
CA LEU A 17 -3.10 -1.26 -24.17
C LEU A 17 -2.06 -0.13 -24.01
N LYS A 18 -1.12 -0.29 -23.07
CA LYS A 18 -0.02 0.66 -22.88
C LYS A 18 0.84 0.78 -24.14
N GLN A 19 1.21 -0.34 -24.77
CA GLN A 19 2.06 -0.33 -25.97
C GLN A 19 1.35 0.38 -27.13
N ARG A 20 0.06 0.09 -27.35
CA ARG A 20 -0.78 0.75 -28.36
C ARG A 20 -0.85 2.26 -28.17
N SER A 21 -0.93 2.71 -26.92
CA SER A 21 -1.03 4.15 -26.60
C SER A 21 0.26 4.95 -26.84
N GLY A 22 1.41 4.30 -26.99
CA GLY A 22 2.72 4.97 -27.09
C GLY A 22 3.21 5.63 -25.80
N ARG A 23 2.44 5.57 -24.70
CA ARG A 23 2.77 6.25 -23.43
C ARG A 23 3.90 5.54 -22.68
N THR A 24 4.71 6.32 -21.97
CA THR A 24 5.69 5.82 -21.01
C THR A 24 5.02 5.55 -19.65
N TYR A 25 5.64 4.71 -18.82
CA TYR A 25 5.16 4.46 -17.46
C TYR A 25 5.17 5.72 -16.58
N GLU A 26 6.05 6.66 -16.88
CA GLU A 26 6.09 7.94 -16.17
C GLU A 26 4.90 8.83 -16.53
N GLN A 27 4.55 8.90 -17.83
CA GLN A 27 3.36 9.62 -18.29
C GLN A 27 2.07 9.01 -17.70
N LEU A 28 1.97 7.68 -17.65
CA LEU A 28 0.83 7.00 -17.03
C LEU A 28 0.76 7.23 -15.52
N GLY A 29 1.90 7.19 -14.82
CA GLY A 29 1.94 7.49 -13.39
C GLY A 29 1.42 8.90 -13.10
N ARG A 30 1.87 9.91 -13.86
CA ARG A 30 1.38 11.28 -13.73
C ARG A 30 -0.13 11.40 -14.04
N ALA A 31 -0.61 10.75 -15.11
CA ALA A 31 -2.01 10.82 -15.52
C ALA A 31 -2.97 10.15 -14.51
N THR A 32 -2.52 9.11 -13.80
CA THR A 32 -3.33 8.33 -12.85
C THR A 32 -3.08 8.71 -11.39
N ASN A 33 -2.22 9.69 -11.14
CA ASN A 33 -1.73 10.05 -9.80
C ASN A 33 -1.10 8.86 -9.04
N MET A 34 -0.47 7.94 -9.77
CA MET A 34 0.25 6.76 -9.25
C MET A 34 1.76 6.89 -9.47
N GLY A 35 2.55 6.23 -8.62
CA GLY A 35 3.99 6.14 -8.85
C GLY A 35 4.32 5.32 -10.11
N LYS A 36 5.34 5.73 -10.88
CA LYS A 36 5.90 4.98 -12.02
C LYS A 36 6.12 3.50 -11.68
N SER A 37 6.69 3.22 -10.51
CA SER A 37 6.95 1.87 -10.01
C SER A 37 5.67 1.04 -9.82
N THR A 38 4.56 1.67 -9.41
CA THR A 38 3.27 0.99 -9.20
C THR A 38 2.66 0.59 -10.54
N VAL A 39 2.59 1.52 -11.49
CA VAL A 39 2.09 1.25 -12.85
C VAL A 39 2.91 0.15 -13.51
N HIS A 40 4.24 0.23 -13.39
CA HIS A 40 5.15 -0.80 -13.92
C HIS A 40 4.86 -2.19 -13.33
N ARG A 41 4.61 -2.28 -12.02
CA ARG A 41 4.29 -3.55 -11.36
C ARG A 41 2.96 -4.14 -11.83
N TYR A 42 1.95 -3.31 -12.09
CA TYR A 42 0.67 -3.77 -12.61
C TYR A 42 0.77 -4.24 -14.05
N CYS A 43 1.41 -3.48 -14.93
CA CYS A 43 1.63 -3.89 -16.32
C CYS A 43 2.53 -5.14 -16.39
N GLY A 44 3.57 -5.23 -15.56
CA GLY A 44 4.47 -6.37 -15.50
C GLY A 44 3.91 -7.62 -14.81
N GLY A 45 2.67 -7.58 -14.28
CA GLY A 45 2.06 -8.71 -13.58
C GLY A 45 2.71 -9.09 -12.25
N VAL A 46 3.59 -8.24 -11.71
CA VAL A 46 4.26 -8.43 -10.41
C VAL A 46 3.28 -8.22 -9.26
N CYS A 47 2.30 -7.34 -9.45
CA CYS A 47 1.22 -7.09 -8.50
C CYS A 47 -0.12 -7.07 -9.25
N PHE A 48 -1.18 -7.54 -8.61
CA PHE A 48 -2.53 -7.52 -9.17
C PHE A 48 -3.37 -6.44 -8.47
N PRO A 49 -4.08 -5.56 -9.20
CA PRO A 49 -4.93 -4.54 -8.59
C PRO A 49 -6.10 -5.16 -7.80
N ALA A 50 -6.27 -4.74 -6.54
CA ALA A 50 -7.32 -5.25 -5.66
C ALA A 50 -8.73 -4.81 -6.06
N VAL A 51 -8.84 -3.68 -6.75
CA VAL A 51 -10.10 -3.15 -7.31
C VAL A 51 -9.90 -2.84 -8.79
N PHE A 52 -10.94 -3.04 -9.60
CA PHE A 52 -10.86 -2.80 -11.04
C PHE A 52 -10.57 -1.34 -11.39
N GLY A 53 -11.08 -0.38 -10.60
CA GLY A 53 -10.89 1.05 -10.86
C GLY A 53 -9.43 1.47 -11.01
N THR A 54 -8.50 0.82 -10.29
CA THR A 54 -7.06 1.08 -10.46
C THR A 54 -6.55 0.70 -11.86
N ALA A 55 -7.03 -0.41 -12.41
CA ALA A 55 -6.68 -0.83 -13.77
C ALA A 55 -7.42 -0.01 -14.84
N GLU A 56 -8.67 0.33 -14.58
CA GLU A 56 -9.50 1.18 -15.43
C GLU A 56 -8.87 2.56 -15.65
N GLN A 57 -8.39 3.22 -14.58
CA GLN A 57 -7.72 4.52 -14.69
C GLN A 57 -6.48 4.45 -15.61
N ILE A 58 -5.71 3.36 -15.54
CA ILE A 58 -4.55 3.14 -16.43
C ILE A 58 -5.02 2.94 -17.87
N ALA A 59 -6.05 2.11 -18.09
CA ALA A 59 -6.58 1.85 -19.43
C ALA A 59 -7.19 3.10 -20.07
N LEU A 60 -7.92 3.91 -19.31
CA LEU A 60 -8.45 5.20 -19.76
C LEU A 60 -7.33 6.18 -20.11
N ALA A 61 -6.26 6.24 -19.30
CA ALA A 61 -5.08 7.03 -19.64
C ALA A 61 -4.41 6.56 -20.94
N CYS A 62 -4.52 5.27 -21.29
CA CYS A 62 -4.09 4.71 -22.58
C CYS A 62 -5.08 4.92 -23.74
N SER A 63 -6.15 5.69 -23.54
CA SER A 63 -7.24 5.87 -24.51
C SER A 63 -7.88 4.53 -24.92
N ALA A 64 -8.18 3.67 -23.93
CA ALA A 64 -8.92 2.44 -24.16
C ALA A 64 -10.37 2.73 -24.57
N SER A 65 -10.89 1.96 -25.54
CA SER A 65 -12.29 1.99 -25.93
C SER A 65 -13.18 1.27 -24.90
N GLN A 66 -14.48 1.47 -24.99
CA GLN A 66 -15.44 0.78 -24.10
C GLN A 66 -15.40 -0.75 -24.26
N GLU A 67 -15.14 -1.23 -25.48
CA GLU A 67 -14.98 -2.66 -25.77
C GLU A 67 -13.71 -3.23 -25.12
N GLU A 68 -12.62 -2.48 -25.18
CA GLU A 68 -11.35 -2.83 -24.53
C GLU A 68 -11.48 -2.85 -23.01
N LEU A 69 -12.17 -1.86 -22.43
CA LEU A 69 -12.47 -1.81 -20.99
C LEU A 69 -13.34 -2.99 -20.56
N SER A 70 -14.37 -3.32 -21.34
CA SER A 70 -15.24 -4.47 -21.07
C SER A 70 -14.45 -5.79 -21.10
N LYS A 71 -13.53 -5.95 -22.05
CA LYS A 71 -12.63 -7.10 -22.12
C LYS A 71 -11.67 -7.15 -20.92
N LEU A 72 -11.09 -6.00 -20.56
CA LEU A 72 -10.20 -5.89 -19.39
C LEU A 72 -10.94 -6.25 -18.09
N TYR A 73 -12.20 -5.82 -17.94
CA TYR A 73 -13.03 -6.14 -16.79
C TYR A 73 -13.28 -7.64 -16.67
N ARG A 74 -13.67 -8.32 -17.75
CA ARG A 74 -13.86 -9.79 -17.77
C ARG A 74 -12.59 -10.54 -17.38
N LEU A 75 -11.43 -10.09 -17.86
CA LEU A 75 -10.14 -10.66 -17.48
C LEU A 75 -9.84 -10.42 -15.99
N TRP A 76 -10.15 -9.23 -15.47
CA TRP A 76 -9.97 -8.90 -14.06
C TRP A 76 -10.87 -9.77 -13.18
N GLU A 77 -12.16 -9.87 -13.48
CA GLU A 77 -13.12 -10.68 -12.73
C GLU A 77 -12.70 -12.15 -12.65
N ARG A 78 -12.35 -12.74 -13.81
CA ARG A 78 -11.85 -14.11 -13.90
C ARG A 78 -10.57 -14.33 -13.09
N SER A 79 -9.73 -13.30 -12.95
CA SER A 79 -8.46 -13.32 -12.20
C SER A 79 -8.63 -12.98 -10.72
N ASN A 80 -9.72 -12.30 -10.37
CA ASN A 80 -10.05 -11.81 -9.03
C ASN A 80 -10.96 -12.78 -8.25
N SER A 81 -11.30 -13.95 -8.82
CA SER A 81 -11.97 -15.02 -8.09
C SER A 81 -11.08 -15.52 -6.95
N ALA A 82 -11.17 -14.81 -5.83
CA ALA A 82 -10.64 -15.17 -4.54
C ALA A 82 -11.53 -16.26 -3.97
N VAL A 83 -11.07 -17.50 -4.01
CA VAL A 83 -11.41 -18.40 -2.92
C VAL A 83 -10.12 -18.58 -2.14
N GLU A 84 -9.84 -17.58 -1.32
CA GLU A 84 -8.91 -17.72 -0.22
C GLU A 84 -9.70 -17.35 1.03
N THR A 85 -10.41 -18.34 1.57
CA THR A 85 -10.98 -18.27 2.92
C THR A 85 -9.81 -18.18 3.89
N VAL A 86 -9.25 -16.98 4.03
CA VAL A 86 -8.44 -16.67 5.21
C VAL A 86 -9.45 -16.39 6.30
N VAL A 87 -9.73 -17.41 7.13
CA VAL A 87 -10.25 -17.16 8.49
C VAL A 87 -9.17 -16.30 9.17
N ARG A 88 -9.34 -14.98 9.08
CA ARG A 88 -8.40 -14.04 9.65
C ARG A 88 -8.61 -14.09 11.16
N ALA A 89 -7.78 -14.87 11.84
CA ALA A 89 -7.63 -14.75 13.29
C ALA A 89 -7.37 -13.26 13.63
N PRO A 90 -7.94 -12.75 14.74
CA PRO A 90 -7.84 -11.34 15.09
C PRO A 90 -6.37 -10.93 15.18
N VAL A 91 -5.96 -9.98 14.35
CA VAL A 91 -4.61 -9.40 14.41
C VAL A 91 -4.55 -8.59 15.71
N PRO A 92 -3.66 -8.92 16.67
CA PRO A 92 -3.53 -8.13 17.88
C PRO A 92 -3.12 -6.70 17.52
N PRO A 93 -3.59 -5.67 18.27
CA PRO A 93 -3.29 -4.29 17.94
C PRO A 93 -1.78 -4.06 17.94
N ARG A 94 -1.23 -3.59 16.82
CA ARG A 94 0.17 -3.16 16.73
C ARG A 94 0.37 -1.99 17.69
N ARG A 95 1.02 -2.22 18.83
CA ARG A 95 1.50 -1.15 19.74
C ARG A 95 2.38 -0.20 18.93
N LYS A 96 1.85 1.00 18.61
CA LYS A 96 2.65 2.08 18.02
C LYS A 96 3.55 2.64 19.12
N ARG A 97 4.84 2.29 19.11
CA ARG A 97 5.87 3.03 19.86
C ARG A 97 6.16 4.33 19.09
N PHE A 98 5.34 5.36 19.29
CA PHE A 98 5.73 6.72 18.99
C PHE A 98 6.65 7.20 20.11
N SER A 99 7.96 7.03 19.90
CA SER A 99 8.95 7.85 20.60
C SER A 99 8.95 9.23 19.96
N TRP A 100 9.30 10.24 20.77
CA TRP A 100 9.65 11.64 20.48
C TRP A 100 8.64 12.71 20.96
N LEU A 101 8.96 13.25 22.15
CA LEU A 101 8.81 14.65 22.60
C LEU A 101 7.39 15.26 22.79
N ALA A 102 6.86 15.09 24.00
CA ALA A 102 6.13 16.17 24.70
C ALA A 102 6.55 16.06 26.19
N ALA A 103 7.57 16.80 26.63
CA ALA A 103 7.49 18.18 27.12
C ALA A 103 6.54 18.30 28.34
N ALA A 104 7.13 18.75 29.44
CA ALA A 104 6.63 18.79 30.79
C ALA A 104 5.36 19.64 30.98
N LEU A 105 4.57 19.33 32.03
CA LEU A 105 4.27 20.26 33.12
C LEU A 105 3.91 19.47 34.38
N ALA A 106 4.59 19.83 35.47
CA ALA A 106 4.48 19.28 36.81
C ALA A 106 3.38 19.98 37.61
N THR A 107 2.74 19.27 38.53
CA THR A 107 2.50 19.78 39.89
C THR A 107 2.19 18.64 40.86
N THR A 108 3.20 18.25 41.60
CA THR A 108 3.14 17.36 42.76
C THR A 108 2.76 18.21 43.98
N VAL A 109 1.72 17.81 44.72
CA VAL A 109 1.47 18.35 46.07
C VAL A 109 2.49 17.73 47.03
N LEU A 110 3.16 18.60 47.78
CA LEU A 110 4.33 18.34 48.61
C LEU A 110 3.94 18.48 50.09
N VAL A 111 4.06 17.40 50.85
CA VAL A 111 4.29 17.37 52.31
C VAL A 111 5.06 16.06 52.53
N GLY A 112 6.36 16.00 52.89
CA GLY A 112 7.15 16.84 53.76
C GLY A 112 7.32 16.11 55.10
N ILE A 113 8.38 15.32 55.27
CA ILE A 113 8.99 14.81 56.53
C ILE A 113 10.33 14.15 56.11
N VAL A 114 11.49 14.80 56.33
CA VAL A 114 12.44 14.62 57.48
C VAL A 114 13.04 13.20 57.48
N SER A 115 14.34 12.89 57.43
CA SER A 115 15.59 13.61 57.71
C SER A 115 16.78 12.93 57.00
N ASP A 116 17.80 13.71 56.65
CA ASP A 116 19.22 13.36 56.47
C ASP A 116 19.88 12.97 57.82
N PRO A 117 21.19 12.61 57.95
CA PRO A 117 22.25 12.35 56.94
C PRO A 117 23.11 11.10 57.24
N ILE A 118 23.67 10.41 56.24
CA ILE A 118 24.88 9.57 56.45
C ILE A 118 25.89 9.83 55.34
N GLY A 119 27.00 10.45 55.76
CA GLY A 119 28.00 11.07 54.90
C GLY A 119 28.79 10.10 54.05
N TRP A 120 29.12 10.55 52.84
CA TRP A 120 30.20 10.01 52.03
C TRP A 120 31.20 11.12 51.74
N THR A 121 32.42 10.83 52.14
CA THR A 121 33.63 11.63 52.08
C THR A 121 34.12 11.86 50.64
N ARG A 122 34.66 13.07 50.41
CA ARG A 122 35.67 13.51 49.40
C ARG A 122 36.40 12.36 48.67
N ARG A 123 36.44 12.33 47.33
CA ARG A 123 37.33 13.08 46.39
C ARG A 123 38.83 12.89 46.67
N SER A 124 39.50 12.16 45.77
CA SER A 124 40.71 12.57 45.05
C SER A 124 41.19 11.41 44.18
#